data_AF-A0A9D5B6V0-F1
#
_entry.id   AF-A0A9D5B6V0-F1
#
_cell.length_a   1.000
_cell.length_b   1.000
_cell.length_c   1.000
_cell.angle_alpha   90.00
_cell.angle_beta   90.00
_cell.angle_gamma   90.00
#
_symmetry.space_group_name_H-M   'P 1'
#
loop_
_entity.id
_entity.type
_entity.pdbx_description
1 polymer ?
#
loop_
_entity_poly.entity_id
_entity_poly.type
_entity_poly.pdbx_seq_one_letter_code
_entity_poly.pdbx_strand_id
1 'polypeptide(L)'
;MELLPLQLLWACLELVEAKSVLRDHIPVIRRFTGGGTVIVDNGTIFVTLICNKDAVPNVQPFPRPIMSWSGLLYDKVFARIADFNLRENDYAFGDRKFGGNAQSITKNRWIHHTSFLWDYEVKNMSYLKLPAKVPKYRLTRGHTDFICRMKEHMPRSEFIERTIKAVGDEFSVSPVSLESINIDSASEYVHTTKLLTEHEIREASVLQT
;
A
#
# COMPACT_ATOMS: atom_id res chain seq x y z
N MET A 1 -21.03 7.89 -18.49
CA MET A 1 -21.92 6.81 -18.00
C MET A 1 -21.39 6.37 -16.63
N GLU A 2 -21.94 6.94 -15.56
CA GLU A 2 -21.52 6.70 -14.17
C GLU A 2 -21.99 5.34 -13.67
N LEU A 3 -21.16 4.32 -13.86
CA LEU A 3 -21.23 3.05 -13.12
C LEU A 3 -20.41 3.09 -11.82
N LEU A 4 -19.81 4.25 -11.49
CA LEU A 4 -18.93 4.45 -10.35
C LEU A 4 -19.58 4.19 -8.97
N PRO A 5 -20.83 4.63 -8.70
CA PRO A 5 -21.41 4.54 -7.36
C PRO A 5 -21.54 3.08 -6.87
N LEU A 6 -22.08 2.20 -7.71
CA LEU A 6 -22.34 0.80 -7.35
C LEU A 6 -21.06 -0.02 -7.09
N GLN A 7 -20.00 0.19 -7.87
CA GLN A 7 -18.72 -0.48 -7.64
C GLN A 7 -18.02 0.00 -6.35
N LEU A 8 -18.16 1.28 -6.01
CA LEU A 8 -17.63 1.84 -4.75
C LEU A 8 -18.37 1.27 -3.53
N LEU A 9 -19.70 1.23 -3.62
CA LEU A 9 -20.58 0.61 -2.63
C LEU A 9 -20.22 -0.85 -2.38
N TRP A 10 -20.03 -1.63 -3.44
CA TRP A 10 -19.63 -3.03 -3.35
C TRP A 10 -18.24 -3.22 -2.70
N ALA A 11 -17.25 -2.40 -3.07
CA ALA A 11 -15.92 -2.52 -2.47
C ALA A 11 -15.90 -2.19 -0.97
N CYS A 12 -16.70 -1.23 -0.52
CA CYS A 12 -16.83 -0.96 0.93
C CYS A 12 -17.53 -2.09 1.67
N LEU A 13 -18.59 -2.65 1.07
CA LEU A 13 -19.35 -3.76 1.61
C LEU A 13 -18.48 -4.97 1.96
N GLU A 14 -17.56 -5.33 1.07
CA GLU A 14 -16.75 -6.54 1.21
C GLU A 14 -15.49 -6.37 2.06
N LEU A 15 -14.97 -5.15 2.18
CA LEU A 15 -13.61 -4.93 2.69
C LEU A 15 -13.55 -4.26 4.06
N VAL A 16 -14.60 -3.56 4.47
CA VAL A 16 -14.59 -2.72 5.69
C VAL A 16 -15.80 -3.04 6.58
N GLU A 17 -15.57 -3.03 7.89
CA GLU A 17 -16.63 -3.11 8.91
C GLU A 17 -17.36 -1.77 9.05
N ALA A 18 -18.31 -1.51 8.13
CA ALA A 18 -19.01 -0.24 7.94
C ALA A 18 -19.57 0.37 9.25
N LYS A 19 -20.19 -0.45 10.11
CA LYS A 19 -20.75 0.02 11.39
C LYS A 19 -19.68 0.54 12.35
N SER A 20 -18.54 -0.16 12.44
CA SER A 20 -17.43 0.22 13.31
C SER A 20 -16.75 1.48 12.83
N VAL A 21 -16.48 1.60 11.51
CA VAL A 21 -15.84 2.79 10.96
C VAL A 21 -16.72 4.04 11.06
N LEU A 22 -18.05 3.90 10.91
CA LEU A 22 -18.99 5.00 11.11
C LEU A 22 -19.07 5.44 12.56
N ARG A 23 -19.13 4.48 13.50
CA ARG A 23 -19.18 4.75 14.95
C ARG A 23 -17.93 5.50 15.42
N ASP A 24 -16.77 5.07 14.94
CA ASP A 24 -15.48 5.58 15.40
C ASP A 24 -14.95 6.71 14.49
N HIS A 25 -15.77 7.18 13.55
CA HIS A 25 -15.48 8.26 12.59
C HIS A 25 -14.16 8.06 11.82
N ILE A 26 -13.89 6.83 11.38
CA ILE A 26 -12.69 6.48 10.63
C ILE A 26 -12.87 6.86 9.15
N PRO A 27 -12.02 7.74 8.58
CA PRO A 27 -12.10 8.10 7.17
C PRO A 27 -11.83 6.89 6.27
N VAL A 28 -12.67 6.70 5.25
CA VAL A 28 -12.47 5.66 4.23
C VAL A 28 -12.08 6.33 2.92
N ILE A 29 -10.90 6.00 2.41
CA ILE A 29 -10.34 6.60 1.19
C ILE A 29 -10.16 5.51 0.14
N ARG A 30 -10.84 5.66 -1.00
CA ARG A 30 -10.54 4.87 -2.20
C ARG A 30 -9.35 5.51 -2.90
N ARG A 31 -8.20 4.83 -2.90
CA ARG A 31 -7.04 5.26 -3.69
C ARG A 31 -7.22 4.94 -5.18
N PHE A 32 -6.45 5.61 -6.03
CA PHE A 32 -6.48 5.40 -7.48
C PHE A 32 -5.80 4.12 -7.97
N THR A 33 -4.91 3.51 -7.16
CA THR A 33 -4.28 2.22 -7.47
C THR A 33 -5.19 1.05 -7.08
N GLY A 34 -5.02 -0.10 -7.75
CA GLY A 34 -5.76 -1.33 -7.39
C GLY A 34 -5.25 -1.99 -6.11
N GLY A 35 -5.82 -3.14 -5.75
CA GLY A 35 -5.39 -3.97 -4.62
C GLY A 35 -6.38 -3.98 -3.45
N GLY A 36 -5.95 -4.51 -2.30
CA GLY A 36 -6.78 -4.63 -1.10
C GLY A 36 -6.89 -3.36 -0.25
N THR A 37 -7.54 -3.48 0.91
CA THR A 37 -7.68 -2.41 1.91
C THR A 37 -6.62 -2.53 2.99
N VAL A 38 -6.10 -1.39 3.43
CA VAL A 38 -5.16 -1.29 4.55
C VAL A 38 -5.70 -0.28 5.54
N ILE A 39 -5.37 -0.45 6.82
CA ILE A 39 -5.51 0.58 7.83
C ILE A 39 -4.24 1.42 7.83
N VAL A 40 -4.42 2.72 7.99
CA VAL A 40 -3.34 3.70 8.05
C VAL A 40 -3.42 4.41 9.39
N ASP A 41 -2.31 4.42 10.12
CA ASP A 41 -2.13 5.13 11.38
C ASP A 41 -0.71 5.72 11.49
N ASN A 42 -0.36 6.28 12.66
CA ASN A 42 0.95 6.88 12.89
C ASN A 42 2.12 5.88 12.80
N GLY A 43 1.82 4.57 12.88
CA GLY A 43 2.75 3.47 12.69
C GLY A 43 2.85 3.01 11.24
N THR A 44 2.17 3.65 10.29
CA THR A 44 2.29 3.32 8.87
C THR A 44 3.35 4.19 8.20
N ILE A 45 4.27 3.57 7.48
CA ILE A 45 5.24 4.27 6.62
C ILE A 45 4.88 4.01 5.17
N PHE A 46 4.81 5.05 4.36
CA PHE A 46 4.66 4.92 2.91
C PHE A 46 5.99 5.17 2.21
N VAL A 47 6.33 4.28 1.28
CA VAL A 47 7.36 4.53 0.28
C VAL A 47 6.68 4.46 -1.08
N THR A 48 6.92 5.45 -1.93
CA THR A 48 6.37 5.50 -3.28
C THR A 48 7.50 5.72 -4.28
N LEU A 49 7.62 4.81 -5.24
CA LEU A 49 8.54 4.89 -6.37
C LEU A 49 7.72 5.34 -7.59
N ILE A 50 8.03 6.53 -8.10
CA ILE A 50 7.40 7.11 -9.29
C ILE A 50 8.44 7.15 -10.39
N CYS A 51 8.24 6.35 -11.43
CA CYS A 51 9.26 6.14 -12.45
C CYS A 51 8.70 6.40 -13.85
N ASN A 52 9.53 6.97 -14.72
CA ASN A 52 9.28 6.86 -16.16
C ASN A 52 9.39 5.40 -16.57
N LYS A 53 8.65 4.99 -17.60
CA LYS A 53 8.59 3.59 -18.06
C LYS A 53 9.97 2.99 -18.35
N ASP A 54 10.92 3.81 -18.82
CA ASP A 54 12.26 3.40 -19.22
C ASP A 54 13.34 3.78 -18.18
N ALA A 55 12.94 4.32 -17.02
CA ALA A 55 13.89 4.76 -15.99
C ALA A 55 14.66 3.60 -15.34
N VAL A 56 14.06 2.40 -15.34
CA VAL A 56 14.66 1.20 -14.76
C VAL A 56 14.93 0.22 -15.91
N PRO A 57 16.21 0.02 -16.30
CA PRO A 57 16.54 -0.87 -17.40
C PRO A 57 15.98 -2.28 -17.18
N ASN A 58 15.47 -2.90 -18.25
CA ASN A 58 14.93 -4.27 -18.26
C ASN A 58 13.67 -4.51 -17.40
N VAL A 59 13.10 -3.48 -16.76
CA VAL A 59 11.82 -3.60 -16.04
C VAL A 59 10.69 -3.19 -16.96
N GLN A 60 9.94 -4.17 -17.44
CA GLN A 60 8.75 -3.91 -18.23
C GLN A 60 7.67 -3.26 -17.34
N PRO A 61 6.87 -2.30 -17.86
CA PRO A 61 5.84 -1.60 -17.10
C PRO A 61 4.61 -2.50 -16.91
N PHE A 62 4.78 -3.63 -16.22
CA PHE A 62 3.74 -4.57 -15.85
C PHE A 62 3.86 -4.90 -14.37
N PRO A 63 2.77 -5.34 -13.72
CA PRO A 63 2.80 -5.51 -12.27
C PRO A 63 3.88 -6.45 -11.74
N ARG A 64 4.05 -7.61 -12.38
CA ARG A 64 5.02 -8.63 -11.94
C ARG A 64 6.47 -8.17 -12.08
N PRO A 65 6.95 -7.67 -13.24
CA PRO A 65 8.30 -7.13 -13.35
C PRO A 65 8.61 -6.01 -12.35
N ILE A 66 7.68 -5.07 -12.13
CA ILE A 66 7.86 -3.99 -11.17
C ILE A 66 7.96 -4.56 -9.74
N MET A 67 7.09 -5.52 -9.38
CA MET A 67 7.15 -6.20 -8.08
C MET A 67 8.48 -6.95 -7.89
N SER A 68 8.95 -7.68 -8.90
CA SER A 68 10.22 -8.41 -8.84
C SER A 68 11.39 -7.44 -8.63
N TRP A 69 11.44 -6.34 -9.37
CA TRP A 69 12.48 -5.33 -9.23
C TRP A 69 12.47 -4.69 -7.84
N SER A 70 11.30 -4.24 -7.36
CA SER A 70 11.21 -3.64 -6.03
C SER A 70 11.53 -4.65 -4.93
N GLY A 71 11.21 -5.94 -5.14
CA GLY A 71 11.66 -7.03 -4.28
C GLY A 71 13.19 -7.11 -4.17
N LEU A 72 13.91 -7.05 -5.29
CA LEU A 72 15.39 -7.04 -5.30
C LEU A 72 15.97 -5.79 -4.62
N LEU A 73 15.32 -4.63 -4.79
CA LEU A 73 15.70 -3.40 -4.10
C LEU A 73 15.58 -3.58 -2.57
N TYR A 74 14.43 -4.08 -2.09
CA TYR A 74 14.20 -4.27 -0.66
C TYR A 74 14.98 -5.45 -0.05
N ASP A 75 15.38 -6.44 -0.86
CA ASP A 75 16.30 -7.49 -0.42
C ASP A 75 17.62 -6.88 0.09
N LYS A 76 18.15 -5.85 -0.59
CA LYS A 76 19.32 -5.08 -0.13
C LYS A 76 19.04 -4.31 1.16
N VAL A 77 17.83 -3.74 1.30
CA VAL A 77 17.42 -2.97 2.49
C VAL A 77 17.38 -3.88 3.72
N PHE A 78 16.78 -5.06 3.59
CA PHE A 78 16.59 -5.99 4.71
C PHE A 78 17.71 -7.02 4.85
N ALA A 79 18.77 -6.93 4.03
CA ALA A 79 19.93 -7.80 4.10
C ALA A 79 20.46 -7.90 5.53
N ARG A 80 20.54 -9.14 6.02
CA ARG A 80 21.04 -9.53 7.37
C ARG A 80 20.21 -9.01 8.55
N ILE A 81 19.01 -8.47 8.32
CA ILE A 81 18.10 -8.01 9.39
C ILE A 81 17.02 -9.04 9.67
N ALA A 82 16.41 -9.59 8.62
CA ALA A 82 15.33 -10.55 8.73
C ALA A 82 15.21 -11.39 7.45
N ASP A 83 14.41 -12.45 7.51
CA ASP A 83 14.10 -13.32 6.37
C ASP A 83 13.11 -12.63 5.42
N PHE A 84 13.56 -11.59 4.72
CA PHE A 84 12.74 -10.86 3.76
C PHE A 84 12.36 -11.74 2.57
N ASN A 85 11.08 -11.71 2.22
CA ASN A 85 10.54 -12.42 1.08
C ASN A 85 9.52 -11.56 0.35
N LEU A 86 9.60 -11.54 -0.98
CA LEU A 86 8.51 -11.13 -1.84
C LEU A 86 7.56 -12.32 -2.03
N ARG A 87 6.36 -12.24 -1.45
CA ARG A 87 5.32 -13.28 -1.57
C ARG A 87 4.08 -12.72 -2.26
N GLU A 88 3.87 -13.14 -3.51
CA GLU A 88 2.82 -12.60 -4.38
C GLU A 88 2.95 -11.07 -4.53
N ASN A 89 2.10 -10.28 -3.86
CA ASN A 89 2.15 -8.81 -3.88
C ASN A 89 2.56 -8.23 -2.51
N ASP A 90 3.02 -9.07 -1.59
CA ASP A 90 3.34 -8.69 -0.22
C ASP A 90 4.85 -8.75 0.03
N TYR A 91 5.33 -7.88 0.91
CA TYR A 91 6.62 -8.05 1.57
C TYR A 91 6.40 -8.69 2.93
N ALA A 92 7.15 -9.76 3.19
CA ALA A 92 7.02 -10.59 4.36
C ALA A 92 8.36 -10.87 5.02
N PHE A 93 8.37 -10.99 6.35
CA PHE A 93 9.46 -11.60 7.09
C PHE A 93 9.03 -13.04 7.43
N GLY A 94 9.73 -14.01 6.83
CA GLY A 94 9.28 -15.40 6.78
C GLY A 94 7.89 -15.52 6.16
N ASP A 95 6.91 -15.92 6.99
CA ASP A 95 5.50 -16.07 6.61
C ASP A 95 4.59 -14.96 7.11
N ARG A 96 5.13 -13.88 7.69
CA ARG A 96 4.33 -12.76 8.22
C ARG A 96 4.50 -11.51 7.36
N LYS A 97 3.39 -10.99 6.87
CA LYS A 97 3.32 -9.79 6.03
C LYS A 97 3.65 -8.54 6.85
N PHE A 98 4.50 -7.67 6.31
CA PHE A 98 4.74 -6.34 6.87
C PHE A 98 4.61 -5.22 5.83
N GLY A 99 4.60 -5.55 4.54
CA GLY A 99 4.44 -4.58 3.45
C GLY A 99 3.33 -4.97 2.49
N GLY A 100 2.42 -4.04 2.19
CA GLY A 100 1.37 -4.19 1.18
C GLY A 100 1.62 -3.28 -0.01
N ASN A 101 1.69 -3.86 -1.22
CA ASN A 101 2.03 -3.14 -2.43
C ASN A 101 0.83 -2.90 -3.34
N ALA A 102 0.84 -1.76 -4.02
CA ALA A 102 -0.10 -1.44 -5.09
C ALA A 102 0.56 -0.56 -6.15
N GLN A 103 0.03 -0.63 -7.36
CA GLN A 103 0.64 -0.01 -8.53
C GLN A 103 -0.41 0.69 -9.40
N SER A 104 0.03 1.72 -10.12
CA SER A 104 -0.68 2.30 -11.27
C SER A 104 0.31 2.42 -12.42
N ILE A 105 -0.10 2.00 -13.60
CA ILE A 105 0.73 1.98 -14.79
C ILE A 105 0.00 2.75 -15.87
N THR A 106 0.69 3.73 -16.43
CA THR A 106 0.24 4.53 -17.57
C THR A 106 1.18 4.30 -18.75
N LYS A 107 0.87 4.91 -19.90
CA LYS A 107 1.69 4.77 -21.12
C LYS A 107 3.18 5.08 -20.90
N ASN A 108 3.49 6.10 -20.09
CA ASN A 108 4.85 6.65 -19.97
C ASN A 108 5.45 6.53 -18.58
N ARG A 109 4.64 6.19 -17.57
CA ARG A 109 5.05 6.19 -16.16
C ARG A 109 4.37 5.06 -15.40
N TRP A 110 5.01 4.62 -14.35
CA TRP A 110 4.40 3.74 -13.37
C TRP A 110 4.69 4.23 -11.96
N ILE A 111 3.78 3.89 -11.06
CA ILE A 111 3.86 4.16 -9.63
C ILE A 111 3.81 2.80 -8.94
N HIS A 112 4.74 2.59 -8.01
CA HIS A 112 4.70 1.48 -7.06
C HIS A 112 4.76 2.08 -5.66
N HIS A 113 3.69 1.92 -4.89
CA HIS A 113 3.69 2.32 -3.49
C HIS A 113 3.58 1.12 -2.57
N THR A 114 4.22 1.26 -1.42
CA THR A 114 4.21 0.27 -0.37
C THR A 114 3.73 0.94 0.91
N SER A 115 2.76 0.29 1.55
CA SER A 115 2.40 0.54 2.95
C SER A 115 3.20 -0.42 3.82
N PHE A 116 4.09 0.13 4.64
CA PHE A 116 4.91 -0.59 5.59
C PHE A 116 4.30 -0.48 6.99
N LEU A 117 4.05 -1.64 7.61
CA LEU A 117 3.57 -1.76 8.98
C LEU A 117 4.73 -1.56 9.95
N TRP A 118 5.14 -0.31 10.15
CA TRP A 118 6.21 0.01 11.09
C TRP A 118 5.80 -0.38 12.51
N ASP A 119 4.63 0.11 12.91
CA ASP A 119 3.87 -0.29 14.08
C ASP A 119 2.37 -0.30 13.69
N TYR A 120 1.51 -0.82 14.55
CA TYR A 120 0.07 -0.67 14.40
C TYR A 120 -0.65 -1.00 15.71
N GLU A 121 -1.80 -0.35 15.90
CA GLU A 121 -2.75 -0.69 16.96
C GLU A 121 -3.57 -1.91 16.55
N VAL A 122 -3.45 -3.01 17.32
CA VAL A 122 -4.12 -4.29 17.01
C VAL A 122 -5.63 -4.12 16.85
N LYS A 123 -6.24 -3.28 17.70
CA LYS A 123 -7.68 -2.98 17.65
C LYS A 123 -8.12 -2.46 16.29
N ASN A 124 -7.26 -1.74 15.56
CA ASN A 124 -7.66 -1.18 14.27
C ASN A 124 -7.88 -2.26 13.20
N MET A 125 -7.35 -3.47 13.39
CA MET A 125 -7.62 -4.59 12.47
C MET A 125 -9.09 -5.02 12.49
N SER A 126 -9.86 -4.68 13.53
CA SER A 126 -11.31 -4.94 13.57
C SER A 126 -12.13 -4.05 12.63
N TYR A 127 -11.51 -3.06 11.98
CA TYR A 127 -12.17 -2.27 10.93
C TYR A 127 -12.12 -2.96 9.56
N LEU A 128 -11.27 -3.98 9.40
CA LEU A 128 -11.10 -4.69 8.15
C LEU A 128 -11.87 -6.01 8.16
N LYS A 129 -12.50 -6.32 7.04
CA LYS A 129 -12.99 -7.66 6.76
C LYS A 129 -11.87 -8.54 6.21
N LEU A 130 -12.02 -9.84 6.35
CA LEU A 130 -11.20 -10.79 5.61
C LEU A 130 -11.57 -10.68 4.12
N PRO A 131 -10.63 -10.32 3.23
CA PRO A 131 -10.95 -10.19 1.81
C PRO A 131 -11.25 -11.56 1.21
N ALA A 132 -12.20 -11.62 0.27
CA ALA A 132 -12.54 -12.86 -0.43
C ALA A 132 -11.33 -13.49 -1.16
N LYS A 133 -10.41 -12.64 -1.62
CA LYS A 133 -9.13 -13.04 -2.21
C LYS A 133 -7.99 -12.77 -1.23
N VAL A 134 -7.44 -13.82 -0.65
CA VAL A 134 -6.24 -13.80 0.19
C VAL A 134 -5.07 -14.46 -0.52
N PRO A 135 -3.82 -14.07 -0.24
CA PRO A 135 -2.66 -14.79 -0.76
C PRO A 135 -2.59 -16.19 -0.15
N LYS A 136 -2.12 -17.17 -0.92
CA LYS A 136 -2.17 -18.60 -0.52
C LYS A 136 -1.41 -18.87 0.77
N TYR A 137 -0.28 -18.18 0.96
CA TYR A 137 0.55 -18.34 2.15
C TYR A 137 -0.09 -17.79 3.44
N ARG A 138 -1.18 -17.01 3.34
CA ARG A 138 -1.96 -16.61 4.53
C ARG A 138 -2.55 -17.81 5.26
N LEU A 139 -2.87 -18.89 4.53
CA LEU A 139 -3.61 -20.05 5.06
C LEU A 139 -4.93 -19.57 5.68
N THR A 140 -5.26 -20.04 6.88
CA THR A 140 -6.47 -19.67 7.63
C THR A 140 -6.23 -18.56 8.66
N ARG A 141 -5.06 -17.91 8.65
CA ARG A 141 -4.65 -16.95 9.68
C ARG A 141 -5.50 -15.67 9.66
N GLY A 142 -5.91 -15.23 10.84
CA GLY A 142 -6.48 -13.91 11.07
C GLY A 142 -5.48 -12.79 10.78
N HIS A 143 -5.92 -11.53 10.84
CA HIS A 143 -5.05 -10.40 10.52
C HIS A 143 -3.82 -10.35 11.42
N THR A 144 -3.98 -10.51 12.73
CA THR A 144 -2.92 -10.42 13.74
C THR A 144 -1.86 -11.50 13.61
N ASP A 145 -2.27 -12.71 13.24
CA ASP A 145 -1.36 -13.86 13.09
C ASP A 145 -0.64 -13.84 11.73
N PHE A 146 -1.21 -13.12 10.77
CA PHE A 146 -0.69 -13.01 9.42
C PHE A 146 0.30 -11.86 9.23
N ILE A 147 0.14 -10.75 9.96
CA ILE A 147 0.99 -9.56 9.80
C ILE A 147 2.03 -9.46 10.93
N CYS A 148 3.12 -8.71 10.74
CA CYS A 148 4.08 -8.36 11.79
C CYS A 148 4.49 -6.88 11.71
N ARG A 149 5.16 -6.40 12.77
CA ARG A 149 5.66 -5.03 12.88
C ARG A 149 7.12 -4.94 12.50
N MET A 150 7.49 -3.93 11.72
CA MET A 150 8.90 -3.74 11.35
C MET A 150 9.77 -3.21 12.50
N LYS A 151 9.18 -2.46 13.45
CA LYS A 151 9.94 -1.95 14.61
C LYS A 151 10.56 -3.04 15.49
N GLU A 152 10.08 -4.28 15.37
CA GLU A 152 10.64 -5.45 16.06
C GLU A 152 11.95 -5.94 15.42
N HIS A 153 12.24 -5.51 14.19
CA HIS A 153 13.37 -5.96 13.39
C HIS A 153 14.44 -4.88 13.18
N MET A 154 14.06 -3.60 13.07
CA MET A 154 15.01 -2.50 12.89
C MET A 154 14.47 -1.14 13.36
N PRO A 155 15.32 -0.12 13.58
CA PRO A 155 14.92 1.28 13.80
C PRO A 155 14.45 2.00 12.53
N ARG A 156 13.58 3.00 12.69
CA ARG A 156 12.94 3.71 11.55
C ARG A 156 13.96 4.49 10.73
N SER A 157 14.92 5.12 11.41
CA SER A 157 16.03 5.83 10.79
C SER A 157 16.87 4.90 9.93
N GLU A 158 17.18 3.71 10.45
CA GLU A 158 17.96 2.71 9.72
C GLU A 158 17.23 2.22 8.47
N PHE A 159 15.91 1.97 8.55
CA PHE A 159 15.11 1.63 7.37
C PHE A 159 15.17 2.72 6.28
N ILE A 160 15.03 3.99 6.67
CA ILE A 160 15.10 5.13 5.74
C ILE A 160 16.49 5.23 5.12
N GLU A 161 17.55 5.19 5.92
CA GLU A 161 18.94 5.27 5.46
C GLU A 161 19.27 4.15 4.49
N ARG A 162 18.93 2.89 4.85
CA ARG A 162 19.16 1.74 3.97
C ARG A 162 18.34 1.80 2.69
N THR A 163 17.13 2.34 2.74
CA THR A 163 16.31 2.55 1.53
C THR A 163 16.95 3.58 0.62
N ILE A 164 17.40 4.72 1.15
CA ILE A 164 18.13 5.75 0.38
C ILE A 164 19.39 5.15 -0.22
N LYS A 165 20.16 4.37 0.56
CA LYS A 165 21.36 3.69 0.08
C LYS A 165 21.04 2.70 -1.05
N ALA A 166 20.05 1.83 -0.89
CA ALA A 166 19.69 0.84 -1.90
C ALA A 166 19.25 1.50 -3.22
N VAL A 167 18.50 2.60 -3.14
CA VAL A 167 18.16 3.41 -4.32
C VAL A 167 19.41 4.09 -4.89
N GLY A 168 20.31 4.60 -4.04
CA GLY A 168 21.59 5.22 -4.44
C GLY A 168 22.55 4.26 -5.14
N ASP A 169 22.45 2.96 -4.89
CA ASP A 169 23.21 1.93 -5.60
C ASP A 169 22.71 1.72 -7.05
N GLU A 170 21.50 2.20 -7.39
CA GLU A 170 20.86 2.06 -8.72
C GLU A 170 20.67 3.40 -9.46
N PHE A 171 20.54 4.50 -8.73
CA PHE A 171 20.25 5.83 -9.27
C PHE A 171 21.12 6.89 -8.59
N SER A 172 21.36 8.00 -9.31
CA SER A 172 21.85 9.22 -8.68
C SER A 172 20.72 9.84 -7.84
N VAL A 173 20.92 9.92 -6.53
CA VAL A 173 19.90 10.41 -5.57
C VAL A 173 20.29 11.77 -5.03
N SER A 174 19.33 12.71 -5.02
CA SER A 174 19.42 13.98 -4.30
C SER A 174 18.16 14.20 -3.46
N PRO A 175 18.29 14.58 -2.17
CA PRO A 175 17.13 14.91 -1.35
C PRO A 175 16.49 16.21 -1.85
N VAL A 176 15.16 16.23 -1.86
CA VAL A 176 14.35 17.39 -2.28
C VAL A 176 13.29 17.62 -1.20
N SER A 177 13.09 18.87 -0.80
CA SER A 177 12.01 19.22 0.12
C SER A 177 10.71 19.40 -0.65
N LEU A 178 9.58 19.07 -0.03
CA LEU A 178 8.27 19.19 -0.69
C LEU A 178 7.98 20.65 -1.10
N GLU A 179 8.42 21.60 -0.28
CA GLU A 179 8.25 23.04 -0.49
C GLU A 179 9.02 23.56 -1.71
N SER A 180 10.05 22.84 -2.15
CA SER A 180 10.88 23.23 -3.29
C SER A 180 10.34 22.73 -4.65
N ILE A 181 9.29 21.91 -4.65
CA ILE A 181 8.69 21.36 -5.87
C ILE A 181 7.70 22.38 -6.44
N ASN A 182 8.05 23.04 -7.55
CA ASN A 182 7.13 23.93 -8.24
C ASN A 182 6.03 23.10 -8.94
N ILE A 183 4.80 23.17 -8.43
CA ILE A 183 3.63 22.53 -9.04
C ILE A 183 3.07 23.48 -10.09
N ASP A 184 3.78 23.64 -11.21
CA ASP A 184 3.23 24.34 -12.37
C ASP A 184 2.01 23.56 -12.87
N SER A 185 0.87 24.27 -12.96
CA SER A 185 -0.49 23.80 -13.27
C SER A 185 -0.59 22.29 -13.51
N ALA A 186 -0.92 21.55 -12.44
CA ALA A 186 -1.36 20.17 -12.57
C ALA A 186 -2.47 20.13 -13.63
N SER A 187 -2.19 19.52 -14.78
CA SER A 187 -3.24 19.14 -15.72
C SER A 187 -4.26 18.30 -14.96
N GLU A 188 -5.54 18.37 -15.34
CA GLU A 188 -6.63 17.57 -14.75
C GLU A 188 -6.26 16.07 -14.78
N TYR A 189 -5.54 15.60 -13.76
CA TYR A 189 -5.17 14.21 -13.65
C TYR A 189 -6.34 13.50 -12.96
N VAL A 190 -7.28 13.04 -13.79
CA VAL A 190 -8.52 12.37 -13.40
C VAL A 190 -8.22 10.90 -13.05
N HIS A 191 -7.48 10.68 -11.98
CA HIS A 191 -7.45 9.40 -11.28
C HIS A 191 -7.79 9.67 -9.82
N THR A 192 -9.09 9.65 -9.54
CA THR A 192 -9.66 10.19 -8.31
C THR A 192 -9.43 9.23 -7.15
N THR A 193 -8.35 9.49 -6.40
CA THR A 193 -8.39 9.20 -4.97
C THR A 193 -9.61 9.92 -4.42
N LYS A 194 -10.53 9.19 -3.79
CA LYS A 194 -11.80 9.72 -3.30
C LYS A 194 -11.94 9.42 -1.81
N LEU A 195 -12.16 10.47 -1.03
CA LEU A 195 -12.69 10.33 0.32
C LEU A 195 -14.17 9.96 0.20
N LEU A 196 -14.57 8.85 0.81
CA LEU A 196 -15.96 8.43 0.82
C LEU A 196 -16.74 9.21 1.87
N THR A 197 -17.97 9.58 1.51
CA THR A 197 -18.91 10.23 2.42
C THR A 197 -19.51 9.23 3.40
N GLU A 198 -19.97 9.71 4.56
CA GLU A 198 -20.73 8.87 5.49
C GLU A 198 -21.97 8.23 4.83
N HIS A 199 -22.62 8.96 3.92
CA HIS A 199 -23.78 8.45 3.20
C HIS A 199 -23.43 7.22 2.36
N GLU A 200 -22.36 7.28 1.57
CA GLU A 200 -21.87 6.13 0.77
C GLU A 200 -21.51 4.92 1.65
N ILE A 201 -20.94 5.16 2.84
CA ILE A 201 -20.60 4.09 3.79
C ILE A 201 -21.86 3.52 4.47
N ARG A 202 -22.86 4.36 4.77
CA ARG A 202 -24.15 3.94 5.37
C ARG A 202 -24.97 3.12 4.39
N GLU A 203 -25.06 3.52 3.13
CA GLU A 203 -25.73 2.76 2.08
C GLU A 203 -25.12 1.35 1.94
N ALA A 204 -23.79 1.24 2.02
CA ALA A 204 -23.12 -0.05 2.13
C ALA A 204 -23.59 -0.82 3.38
N SER A 205 -23.68 -0.19 4.56
CA SER A 205 -24.09 -0.90 5.79
C SER A 205 -25.52 -1.48 5.77
N VAL A 206 -26.45 -0.87 5.04
CA VAL A 206 -27.86 -1.30 4.97
C VAL A 206 -28.05 -2.53 4.09
N LEU A 207 -27.18 -2.73 3.10
CA LEU A 207 -27.18 -3.92 2.24
C LEU A 207 -26.57 -5.17 2.92
N GLN A 208 -26.09 -5.05 4.16
CA GLN A 208 -25.51 -6.15 4.96
C GLN A 208 -26.53 -6.85 5.88
N THR A 209 -27.78 -6.38 5.94
CA THR A 209 -28.89 -7.03 6.66
C THR A 209 -29.78 -7.78 5.70
#